data_AF-A0A9W4SN75-F1
#
_entry.id   AF-A0A9W4SN75-F1
#
_cell.length_a   1.000
_cell.length_b   1.000
_cell.length_c   1.000
_cell.angle_alpha   90.00
_cell.angle_beta   90.00
_cell.angle_gamma   90.00
#
_symmetry.space_group_name_H-M   'P 1'
#
loop_
_entity.id
_entity.type
_entity.pdbx_description
1 polymer ?
#
loop_
_entity_poly.entity_id
_entity_poly.type
_entity_poly.pdbx_seq_one_letter_code
_entity_poly.pdbx_strand_id
1 'polypeptide(L)'
;MPNNKRHTFKQIKNKNSIIHPSSRKAAQLQRITLRKDRLERDKARRISEAQPIVERLLWFRYALDDAFPCATKAEVYDLIELYIARNDDDISKFDSPKSVHKTKSSKKFLLDALKLKEKREYMEGFEIPNLLDPKNIKILRQWDGDINSMSRIKTIRIEDPNNINTLKTTAQILAKKEKQNRKSNQNSSKHIINNSTMENDQTSMSAQPTIDELVNSILLEEIQVKIKICD
;
A
#
# COMPACT_ATOMS: atom_id res chain seq x y z
N MET A 1 2.45 49.92 7.22
CA MET A 1 3.24 48.67 7.34
C MET A 1 4.35 48.69 6.30
N PRO A 2 5.62 48.38 6.64
CA PRO A 2 6.70 48.38 5.66
C PRO A 2 6.41 47.35 4.56
N ASN A 3 6.60 47.78 3.32
CA ASN A 3 6.24 47.08 2.10
C ASN A 3 7.02 45.74 1.95
N ASN A 4 6.37 44.61 2.24
CA ASN A 4 6.95 43.25 2.16
C ASN A 4 7.03 42.71 0.71
N LYS A 5 7.53 43.52 -0.23
CA LYS A 5 7.71 43.09 -1.62
C LYS A 5 9.00 42.26 -1.72
N ARG A 6 8.85 41.00 -2.13
CA ARG A 6 9.97 40.08 -2.37
C ARG A 6 10.63 40.45 -3.70
N HIS A 7 11.86 40.95 -3.65
CA HIS A 7 12.63 41.25 -4.85
C HIS A 7 13.05 39.97 -5.59
N THR A 8 12.89 39.97 -6.90
CA THR A 8 13.31 38.87 -7.78
C THR A 8 14.72 39.10 -8.33
N PHE A 9 15.38 38.02 -8.75
CA PHE A 9 16.75 38.10 -9.29
C PHE A 9 16.85 39.09 -10.45
N LYS A 10 15.83 39.12 -11.33
CA LYS A 10 15.74 40.04 -12.47
C LYS A 10 15.59 41.51 -12.05
N GLN A 11 14.93 41.79 -10.92
CA GLN A 11 14.75 43.15 -10.41
C GLN A 11 16.03 43.73 -9.78
N ILE A 12 16.90 42.88 -9.23
CA ILE A 12 18.14 43.33 -8.58
C ILE A 12 19.32 43.34 -9.57
N LYS A 13 19.36 42.40 -10.53
CA LYS A 13 20.43 42.33 -11.53
C LYS A 13 20.25 43.39 -12.61
N ASN A 14 21.08 44.45 -12.56
CA ASN A 14 21.25 45.36 -13.68
C ASN A 14 22.30 44.77 -14.64
N LYS A 15 22.08 44.85 -15.95
CA LYS A 15 22.93 44.15 -16.96
C LYS A 15 24.42 44.51 -16.88
N ASN A 16 24.80 45.71 -16.38
CA ASN A 16 26.17 46.23 -16.46
C ASN A 16 26.78 46.67 -15.11
N SER A 17 26.19 46.33 -13.96
CA SER A 17 26.79 46.77 -12.68
C SER A 17 27.84 45.78 -12.18
N ILE A 18 29.09 46.23 -12.05
CA ILE A 18 30.11 45.54 -11.25
C ILE A 18 29.69 45.67 -9.78
N ILE A 19 29.44 44.54 -9.11
CA ILE A 19 28.93 44.50 -7.75
C ILE A 19 30.07 44.04 -6.83
N HIS A 20 30.44 44.87 -5.85
CA HIS A 20 31.42 44.46 -4.84
C HIS A 20 30.86 43.32 -3.97
N PRO A 21 31.65 42.29 -3.61
CA PRO A 21 31.18 41.14 -2.84
C PRO A 21 30.49 41.49 -1.51
N SER A 22 30.99 42.52 -0.80
CA SER A 22 30.41 42.97 0.48
C SER A 22 29.26 43.99 0.34
N SER A 23 28.86 44.35 -0.88
CA SER A 23 27.82 45.37 -1.07
C SER A 23 26.43 44.87 -0.65
N ARG A 24 25.55 45.79 -0.25
CA ARG A 24 24.12 45.49 0.06
C ARG A 24 23.44 44.73 -1.08
N LYS A 25 23.78 45.08 -2.33
CA LYS A 25 23.25 44.46 -3.53
C LYS A 25 23.73 43.00 -3.69
N ALA A 26 25.00 42.72 -3.42
CA ALA A 26 25.51 41.35 -3.37
C ALA A 26 24.80 40.51 -2.29
N ALA A 27 24.63 41.05 -1.08
CA ALA A 27 23.91 40.37 0.01
C ALA A 27 22.43 40.12 -0.32
N GLN A 28 21.79 40.99 -1.11
CA GLN A 28 20.43 40.77 -1.61
C GLN A 28 20.38 39.66 -2.67
N LEU A 29 21.32 39.65 -3.62
CA LEU A 29 21.43 38.59 -4.63
C LEU A 29 21.68 37.22 -3.99
N GLN A 30 22.61 37.15 -3.02
CA GLN A 30 22.88 35.92 -2.28
C GLN A 30 21.61 35.39 -1.59
N ARG A 31 20.83 36.25 -0.92
CA ARG A 31 19.56 35.85 -0.29
C ARG A 31 18.56 35.30 -1.30
N ILE A 32 18.48 35.89 -2.49
CA ILE A 32 17.60 35.40 -3.55
C ILE A 32 18.07 34.04 -4.06
N THR A 33 19.37 33.88 -4.32
CA THR A 33 19.96 32.60 -4.76
C THR A 33 19.72 31.51 -3.73
N LEU A 34 20.08 31.72 -2.46
CA LEU A 34 19.87 30.74 -1.38
C LEU A 34 18.40 30.35 -1.23
N ARG A 35 17.48 31.30 -1.42
CA ARG A 35 16.05 31.02 -1.40
C ARG A 35 15.63 30.18 -2.61
N LYS A 36 16.13 30.51 -3.81
CA LYS A 36 15.86 29.73 -5.02
C LYS A 36 16.37 28.30 -4.87
N ASP A 37 17.60 28.12 -4.40
CA ASP A 37 18.19 26.81 -4.15
C ASP A 37 17.38 26.01 -3.14
N ARG A 38 16.86 26.65 -2.08
CA ARG A 38 15.96 26.00 -1.12
C ARG A 38 14.68 25.51 -1.81
N LEU A 39 14.03 26.36 -2.61
CA LEU A 39 12.79 26.00 -3.31
C LEU A 39 13.01 24.89 -4.34
N GLU A 40 14.15 24.90 -5.04
CA GLU A 40 14.53 23.85 -5.99
C GLU A 40 14.81 22.53 -5.27
N ARG A 41 15.51 22.56 -4.13
CA ARG A 41 15.71 21.39 -3.27
C ARG A 41 14.40 20.82 -2.74
N ASP A 42 13.49 21.67 -2.28
CA ASP A 42 12.17 21.25 -1.82
C ASP A 42 11.35 20.62 -2.95
N LYS A 43 11.42 21.18 -4.16
CA LYS A 43 10.77 20.62 -5.35
C LYS A 43 11.37 19.25 -5.71
N ALA A 44 12.69 19.14 -5.75
CA ALA A 44 13.38 17.88 -6.05
C ALA A 44 13.04 16.80 -5.02
N ARG A 45 12.98 17.15 -3.73
CA ARG A 45 12.59 16.23 -2.66
C ARG A 45 11.18 15.67 -2.88
N ARG A 46 10.20 16.54 -3.13
CA ARG A 46 8.80 16.12 -3.39
C ARG A 46 8.70 15.20 -4.60
N ILE A 47 9.43 15.51 -5.68
CA ILE A 47 9.45 14.66 -6.87
C ILE A 47 10.05 13.30 -6.51
N SER A 48 11.20 13.28 -5.83
CA SER A 48 11.87 12.04 -5.41
C SER A 48 11.04 11.18 -4.47
N GLU A 49 10.23 11.78 -3.59
CA GLU A 49 9.30 11.08 -2.70
C GLU A 49 8.12 10.47 -3.49
N ALA A 50 7.64 11.18 -4.52
CA ALA A 50 6.52 10.73 -5.35
C ALA A 50 6.91 9.71 -6.43
N GLN A 51 8.13 9.78 -6.98
CA GLN A 51 8.60 8.88 -8.04
C GLN A 51 8.36 7.38 -7.75
N PRO A 52 8.74 6.80 -6.60
CA PRO A 52 8.55 5.36 -6.37
C PRO A 52 7.07 4.96 -6.35
N ILE A 53 6.18 5.85 -5.93
CA ILE A 53 4.73 5.61 -5.93
C ILE A 53 4.22 5.64 -7.38
N VAL A 54 4.68 6.62 -8.17
CA VAL A 54 4.32 6.73 -9.58
C VAL A 54 4.78 5.52 -10.38
N GLU A 55 6.04 5.12 -10.22
CA GLU A 55 6.61 3.94 -10.87
C GLU A 55 5.84 2.67 -10.51
N ARG A 56 5.47 2.50 -9.23
CA ARG A 56 4.64 1.39 -8.77
C ARG A 56 3.28 1.37 -9.45
N LEU A 57 2.55 2.49 -9.42
CA LEU A 57 1.24 2.60 -10.07
C LEU A 57 1.32 2.33 -11.57
N LEU A 58 2.35 2.83 -12.23
CA LEU A 58 2.59 2.65 -13.65
C LEU A 58 2.91 1.19 -13.98
N TRP A 59 3.66 0.50 -13.12
CA TRP A 59 3.91 -0.93 -13.28
C TRP A 59 2.61 -1.72 -13.22
N PHE A 60 1.76 -1.49 -12.21
CA PHE A 60 0.48 -2.20 -12.09
C PHE A 60 -0.49 -1.88 -13.24
N ARG A 61 -0.41 -0.67 -13.81
CA ARG A 61 -1.15 -0.30 -15.01
C ARG A 61 -0.76 -1.16 -16.21
N TYR A 62 0.53 -1.42 -16.41
CA TYR A 62 1.03 -2.21 -17.54
C TYR A 62 0.99 -3.73 -17.30
N ALA A 63 1.04 -4.17 -16.04
CA ALA A 63 0.95 -5.58 -15.69
C ALA A 63 -0.47 -6.14 -15.83
N LEU A 64 -1.49 -5.28 -15.76
CA LEU A 64 -2.88 -5.65 -16.01
C LEU A 64 -3.16 -5.72 -17.51
N ASP A 65 -3.69 -6.85 -17.96
CA ASP A 65 -4.12 -7.01 -19.35
C ASP A 65 -5.35 -6.15 -19.66
N ASP A 66 -5.38 -5.62 -20.88
CA ASP A 66 -6.35 -4.62 -21.28
C ASP A 66 -7.78 -5.17 -21.35
N ALA A 67 -7.93 -6.49 -21.49
CA ALA A 67 -9.21 -7.17 -21.55
C ALA A 67 -9.97 -7.21 -20.22
N PHE A 68 -9.29 -7.15 -19.07
CA PHE A 68 -9.93 -7.36 -17.77
C PHE A 68 -10.44 -6.06 -17.14
N PRO A 69 -11.75 -5.96 -16.81
CA PRO A 69 -12.33 -4.77 -16.18
C PRO A 69 -12.02 -4.68 -14.68
N CYS A 70 -11.78 -5.80 -14.02
CA CYS A 70 -11.42 -5.92 -12.61
C CYS A 70 -10.52 -7.15 -12.40
N ALA A 71 -9.57 -7.04 -11.46
CA ALA A 71 -8.75 -8.17 -11.05
C ALA A 71 -9.42 -8.93 -9.89
N THR A 72 -9.23 -10.25 -9.86
CA THR A 72 -9.63 -11.07 -8.71
C THR A 72 -8.62 -10.89 -7.57
N LYS A 73 -9.04 -11.10 -6.31
CA LYS A 73 -8.12 -11.02 -5.16
C LYS A 73 -6.90 -11.94 -5.29
N ALA A 74 -7.07 -13.13 -5.87
CA ALA A 74 -5.99 -14.07 -6.15
C ALA A 74 -4.98 -13.49 -7.16
N GLU A 75 -5.47 -13.00 -8.31
CA GLU A 75 -4.64 -12.34 -9.33
C GLU A 75 -3.87 -11.14 -8.77
N VAL A 76 -4.47 -10.40 -7.84
CA VAL A 76 -3.79 -9.28 -7.18
C VAL A 76 -2.59 -9.77 -6.36
N TYR A 77 -2.69 -10.92 -5.69
CA TYR A 77 -1.56 -11.50 -4.99
C TYR A 77 -0.46 -11.94 -5.96
N ASP A 78 -0.82 -12.61 -7.06
CA ASP A 78 0.12 -13.02 -8.09
C ASP A 78 0.84 -11.81 -8.72
N LEU A 79 0.12 -10.71 -8.96
CA LEU A 79 0.68 -9.46 -9.47
C LEU A 79 1.66 -8.82 -8.49
N ILE A 80 1.40 -8.90 -7.18
CA ILE A 80 2.33 -8.38 -6.17
C ILE A 80 3.60 -9.23 -6.13
N GLU A 81 3.48 -10.56 -6.19
CA GLU A 81 4.64 -11.45 -6.24
C GLU A 81 5.49 -11.19 -7.49
N LEU A 82 4.84 -11.02 -8.65
CA LEU A 82 5.50 -10.66 -9.90
C LEU A 82 6.19 -9.28 -9.80
N TYR A 83 5.56 -8.31 -9.14
CA TYR A 83 6.17 -7.00 -8.89
C TYR A 83 7.46 -7.13 -8.08
N ILE A 84 7.45 -7.90 -6.99
CA ILE A 84 8.63 -8.12 -6.13
C ILE A 84 9.73 -8.87 -6.88
N ALA A 85 9.36 -9.83 -7.73
CA ALA A 85 10.28 -10.66 -8.51
C ALA A 85 10.84 -9.95 -9.76
N ARG A 86 10.36 -8.76 -10.12
CA ARG A 86 10.72 -8.07 -11.39
C ARG A 86 12.21 -7.88 -11.63
N ASN A 87 13.02 -7.81 -10.57
CA ASN A 87 14.46 -7.59 -10.64
C ASN A 87 15.28 -8.88 -10.48
N ASP A 88 14.63 -10.04 -10.36
CA ASP A 88 15.31 -11.32 -10.07
C ASP A 88 16.23 -11.73 -11.21
N ASP A 89 15.82 -11.48 -12.45
CA ASP A 89 16.64 -11.70 -13.64
C ASP A 89 17.92 -10.86 -13.60
N ASP A 90 17.83 -9.59 -13.19
CA ASP A 90 18.98 -8.70 -13.08
C ASP A 90 19.91 -9.09 -11.93
N ILE A 91 19.35 -9.53 -10.79
CA ILE A 91 20.13 -10.04 -9.66
C ILE A 91 20.87 -11.33 -10.09
N SER A 92 20.21 -12.24 -10.80
CA SER A 92 20.79 -13.51 -11.25
C SER A 92 21.96 -13.34 -12.22
N LYS A 93 21.93 -12.30 -13.08
CA LYS A 93 23.03 -11.98 -13.99
C LYS A 93 24.34 -11.72 -13.23
N PHE A 94 24.27 -11.09 -12.07
CA PHE A 94 25.44 -10.85 -11.22
C PHE A 94 25.96 -12.12 -10.53
N ASP A 95 25.10 -13.11 -10.29
CA ASP A 95 25.46 -14.39 -9.67
C ASP A 95 26.01 -15.42 -10.67
N SER A 96 25.78 -15.20 -11.96
CA SER A 96 26.26 -16.10 -12.99
C SER A 96 27.80 -16.24 -12.96
N PRO A 97 28.33 -17.47 -13.08
CA PRO A 97 29.78 -17.71 -12.99
C PRO A 97 30.58 -17.08 -14.14
N LYS A 98 29.89 -16.66 -15.21
CA LYS A 98 30.43 -15.95 -16.37
C LYS A 98 30.59 -14.44 -16.15
N SER A 99 30.07 -13.89 -15.04
CA SER A 99 30.23 -12.48 -14.71
C SER A 99 31.67 -12.19 -14.32
N VAL A 100 32.41 -11.51 -15.21
CA VAL A 100 33.81 -11.09 -15.04
C VAL A 100 33.96 -10.15 -13.82
N HIS A 101 32.86 -9.59 -13.31
CA HIS A 101 32.82 -8.74 -12.12
C HIS A 101 32.03 -9.41 -10.99
N LYS A 102 32.58 -10.49 -10.42
CA LYS A 102 32.07 -11.23 -9.24
C LYS A 102 32.00 -10.41 -7.95
N THR A 103 32.50 -9.17 -7.94
CA THR A 103 32.61 -8.32 -6.76
C THR A 103 31.36 -7.46 -6.61
N LYS A 104 30.57 -7.72 -5.55
CA LYS A 104 29.66 -6.81 -4.83
C LYS A 104 29.39 -5.48 -5.55
N SER A 105 28.74 -5.53 -6.71
CA SER A 105 28.43 -4.32 -7.44
C SER A 105 27.48 -3.50 -6.58
N SER A 106 27.76 -2.21 -6.40
CA SER A 106 26.85 -1.31 -5.67
C SER A 106 25.43 -1.39 -6.21
N LYS A 107 25.28 -1.71 -7.50
CA LYS A 107 24.00 -1.99 -8.15
C LYS A 107 23.32 -3.26 -7.63
N LYS A 108 24.05 -4.38 -7.50
CA LYS A 108 23.48 -5.62 -6.93
C LYS A 108 22.98 -5.40 -5.51
N PHE A 109 23.81 -4.77 -4.66
CA PHE A 109 23.42 -4.46 -3.28
C PHE A 109 22.14 -3.61 -3.22
N LEU A 110 22.01 -2.61 -4.11
CA LEU A 110 20.82 -1.77 -4.18
C LEU A 110 19.57 -2.58 -4.60
N LEU A 111 19.69 -3.47 -5.58
CA LEU A 111 18.58 -4.33 -6.03
C LEU A 111 18.15 -5.32 -4.94
N ASP A 112 19.11 -5.96 -4.27
CA ASP A 112 18.83 -6.87 -3.15
C ASP A 112 18.15 -6.13 -1.98
N ALA A 113 18.65 -4.94 -1.63
CA ALA A 113 18.06 -4.10 -0.59
C ALA A 113 16.63 -3.64 -0.94
N LEU A 114 16.39 -3.31 -2.21
CA LEU A 114 15.07 -2.95 -2.72
C LEU A 114 14.11 -4.14 -2.62
N LYS A 115 14.51 -5.33 -3.09
CA LYS A 115 13.71 -6.55 -2.99
C LYS A 115 13.38 -6.89 -1.54
N LEU A 116 14.35 -6.78 -0.63
CA LEU A 116 14.14 -7.03 0.80
C LEU A 116 13.16 -6.01 1.41
N LYS A 117 13.25 -4.74 1.02
CA LYS A 117 12.32 -3.70 1.46
C LYS A 117 10.90 -4.00 1.02
N GLU A 118 10.70 -4.37 -0.25
CA GLU A 118 9.38 -4.68 -0.80
C GLU A 118 8.78 -5.95 -0.19
N LYS A 119 9.58 -6.99 0.06
CA LYS A 119 9.13 -8.19 0.79
C LYS A 119 8.67 -7.86 2.21
N ARG A 120 9.41 -7.01 2.93
CA ARG A 120 8.98 -6.56 4.27
C ARG A 120 7.67 -5.78 4.20
N GLU A 121 7.54 -4.88 3.23
CA GLU A 121 6.31 -4.13 2.99
C GLU A 121 5.14 -5.06 2.69
N TYR A 122 5.34 -6.14 1.93
CA TYR A 122 4.30 -7.12 1.64
C TYR A 122 3.81 -7.87 2.88
N MET A 123 4.72 -8.21 3.80
CA MET A 123 4.35 -8.80 5.08
C MET A 123 3.55 -7.81 5.94
N GLU A 124 3.95 -6.55 6.02
CA GLU A 124 3.28 -5.54 6.85
C GLU A 124 1.99 -5.00 6.20
N GLY A 125 1.86 -5.11 4.88
CA GLY A 125 0.75 -4.61 4.08
C GLY A 125 1.24 -3.67 2.98
N PHE A 126 1.16 -4.18 1.75
CA PHE A 126 1.64 -3.55 0.53
C PHE A 126 0.62 -2.55 -0.01
N GLU A 127 1.04 -1.31 -0.27
CA GLU A 127 0.17 -0.30 -0.86
C GLU A 127 0.15 -0.39 -2.37
N ILE A 128 -1.01 -0.72 -2.95
CA ILE A 128 -1.21 -0.87 -4.40
C ILE A 128 -2.45 -0.10 -4.87
N PRO A 129 -2.59 0.21 -6.17
CA PRO A 129 -3.85 0.73 -6.68
C PRO A 129 -4.96 -0.30 -6.44
N ASN A 130 -6.17 0.13 -6.12
CA ASN A 130 -7.31 -0.76 -5.98
C ASN A 130 -7.68 -1.37 -7.35
N LEU A 131 -7.25 -2.60 -7.59
CA LEU A 131 -7.52 -3.36 -8.81
C LEU A 131 -8.85 -4.12 -8.75
N LEU A 132 -9.53 -4.12 -7.61
CA LEU A 132 -10.83 -4.79 -7.43
C LEU A 132 -12.00 -3.91 -7.94
N ASP A 133 -11.82 -2.58 -7.93
CA ASP A 133 -12.84 -1.64 -8.39
C ASP A 133 -12.65 -1.29 -9.88
N PRO A 134 -13.61 -1.65 -10.77
CA PRO A 134 -13.50 -1.36 -12.19
C PRO A 134 -13.48 0.13 -12.51
N LYS A 135 -14.06 0.99 -11.66
CA LYS A 135 -13.99 2.44 -11.85
C LYS A 135 -12.58 2.95 -11.63
N ASN A 136 -11.88 2.42 -10.63
CA ASN A 136 -10.51 2.81 -10.32
C ASN A 136 -9.54 2.36 -11.41
N ILE A 137 -9.76 1.17 -12.00
CA ILE A 137 -8.96 0.70 -13.14
C ILE A 137 -9.10 1.61 -14.36
N LYS A 138 -10.31 2.10 -14.66
CA LYS A 138 -10.50 3.07 -15.76
C LYS A 138 -9.68 4.33 -15.54
N ILE A 139 -9.66 4.86 -14.31
CA ILE A 139 -8.85 6.02 -13.95
C ILE A 139 -7.36 5.69 -14.09
N LEU A 140 -6.92 4.54 -13.58
CA LEU A 140 -5.53 4.07 -13.67
C LEU A 140 -5.06 3.94 -15.12
N ARG A 141 -5.91 3.42 -16.03
CA ARG A 141 -5.58 3.26 -17.45
C ARG A 141 -5.46 4.60 -18.19
N GLN A 142 -6.34 5.54 -17.88
CA GLN A 142 -6.32 6.89 -18.45
C GLN A 142 -5.19 7.77 -17.90
N TRP A 143 -4.61 7.38 -16.77
CA TRP A 143 -3.54 8.13 -16.13
C TRP A 143 -2.21 7.97 -16.89
N ASP A 144 -1.51 9.08 -17.05
CA ASP A 144 -0.29 9.26 -17.84
C ASP A 144 0.99 9.28 -17.00
N GLY A 145 0.88 9.13 -15.67
CA GLY A 145 2.00 9.22 -14.75
C GLY A 145 2.19 10.61 -14.11
N ASP A 146 1.27 11.56 -14.32
CA ASP A 146 1.37 12.87 -13.69
C ASP A 146 1.20 12.81 -12.16
N ILE A 147 2.15 13.42 -11.44
CA ILE A 147 2.21 13.43 -9.97
C ILE A 147 0.99 14.13 -9.35
N ASN A 148 0.47 15.17 -10.01
CA ASN A 148 -0.63 15.97 -9.46
C ASN A 148 -1.96 15.21 -9.50
N SER A 149 -2.11 14.34 -10.50
CA SER A 149 -3.28 13.52 -10.73
C SER A 149 -3.28 12.18 -10.03
N MET A 150 -2.13 11.77 -9.48
CA MET A 150 -1.94 10.53 -8.72
C MET A 150 -2.96 10.37 -7.57
N SER A 151 -3.33 11.47 -6.90
CA SER A 151 -4.30 11.46 -5.78
C SER A 151 -5.71 11.01 -6.16
N ARG A 152 -6.05 10.97 -7.46
CA ARG A 152 -7.35 10.47 -7.95
C ARG A 152 -7.43 8.96 -7.95
N ILE A 153 -6.28 8.27 -7.99
CA ILE A 153 -6.21 6.81 -7.97
C ILE A 153 -6.33 6.36 -6.52
N LYS A 154 -7.33 5.51 -6.24
CA LYS A 154 -7.49 4.93 -4.91
C LYS A 154 -6.45 3.83 -4.72
N THR A 155 -5.70 3.91 -3.63
CA THR A 155 -4.81 2.85 -3.18
C THR A 155 -5.44 2.06 -2.03
N ILE A 156 -5.10 0.78 -1.95
CA ILE A 156 -5.48 -0.13 -0.86
C ILE A 156 -4.23 -0.81 -0.32
N ARG A 157 -4.27 -1.14 0.97
CA ARG A 157 -3.22 -1.92 1.63
C ARG A 157 -3.61 -3.38 1.60
N ILE A 158 -2.74 -4.22 1.06
CA ILE A 158 -2.94 -5.67 0.95
C ILE A 158 -1.83 -6.40 1.67
N GLU A 159 -2.23 -7.26 2.60
CA GLU A 159 -1.33 -8.10 3.38
C GLU A 159 -1.24 -9.50 2.77
N ASP A 160 -0.09 -10.14 2.94
CA ASP A 160 0.13 -11.54 2.57
C ASP A 160 -0.93 -12.44 3.26
N PRO A 161 -1.70 -13.25 2.50
CA PRO A 161 -2.73 -14.13 3.06
C PRO A 161 -2.16 -15.18 4.02
N ASN A 162 -0.87 -15.50 3.94
CA ASN A 162 -0.19 -16.47 4.79
C ASN A 162 0.46 -15.83 6.03
N ASN A 163 0.31 -14.52 6.23
CA ASN A 163 0.94 -13.86 7.38
C ASN A 163 0.27 -14.27 8.71
N ILE A 164 1.03 -14.95 9.55
CA ILE A 164 0.64 -15.48 10.88
C ILE A 164 0.00 -14.41 11.78
N ASN A 165 0.46 -13.16 11.73
CA ASN A 165 -0.10 -12.09 12.56
C ASN A 165 -1.51 -11.70 12.13
N THR A 166 -1.76 -11.69 10.82
CA THR A 166 -3.09 -11.42 10.25
C THR A 166 -4.04 -12.58 10.54
N LEU A 167 -3.54 -13.82 10.49
CA LEU A 167 -4.28 -15.03 10.86
C LEU A 167 -4.71 -14.99 12.33
N LYS A 168 -3.81 -14.62 13.25
CA LYS A 168 -4.10 -14.43 14.67
C LYS A 168 -5.15 -13.34 14.91
N THR A 169 -5.02 -12.17 14.26
CA THR A 169 -6.01 -11.09 14.37
C THR A 169 -7.37 -11.48 13.79
N THR A 170 -7.39 -12.16 12.63
CA THR A 170 -8.62 -12.62 11.96
C THR A 170 -9.35 -13.66 12.82
N ALA A 171 -8.63 -14.62 13.39
CA ALA A 171 -9.19 -15.60 14.33
C ALA A 171 -9.80 -14.92 15.57
N GLN A 172 -9.16 -13.88 16.12
CA GLN A 172 -9.72 -13.10 17.23
C GLN A 172 -10.98 -12.31 16.85
N ILE A 173 -11.04 -11.75 15.64
CA ILE A 173 -12.22 -11.03 15.13
C ILE A 173 -13.40 -11.99 14.93
N LEU A 174 -13.15 -13.16 14.33
CA LEU A 174 -14.17 -14.21 14.14
C LEU A 174 -14.71 -14.69 15.49
N ALA A 175 -13.83 -15.02 16.45
CA ALA A 175 -14.23 -15.42 17.80
C ALA A 175 -15.03 -14.32 18.54
N LYS A 176 -14.77 -13.04 18.28
CA LYS A 176 -15.57 -11.93 18.83
C LYS A 176 -16.96 -11.83 18.17
N LYS A 177 -17.05 -12.01 16.84
CA LYS A 177 -18.32 -12.04 16.11
C LYS A 177 -19.22 -13.20 16.56
N GLU A 178 -18.67 -14.40 16.73
CA GLU A 178 -19.42 -15.56 17.25
C GLU A 178 -19.98 -15.31 18.65
N LYS A 179 -19.19 -14.70 19.55
CA LYS A 179 -19.65 -14.33 20.90
C LYS A 179 -20.76 -13.28 20.86
N GLN A 180 -20.74 -12.34 19.91
CA GLN A 180 -21.81 -11.36 19.73
C GLN A 180 -23.09 -12.02 19.18
N ASN A 181 -22.95 -12.92 18.20
CA ASN A 181 -24.07 -13.64 17.60
C ASN A 181 -24.76 -14.60 18.60
N ARG A 182 -23.98 -15.23 19.49
CA ARG A 182 -24.53 -16.02 20.61
C ARG A 182 -25.29 -15.15 21.61
N LYS A 183 -24.83 -13.92 21.88
CA LYS A 183 -25.52 -12.99 22.78
C LYS A 183 -26.81 -12.44 22.16
N SER A 184 -26.86 -12.15 20.86
CA SER A 184 -28.10 -11.73 20.18
C SER A 184 -29.13 -12.86 20.12
N ASN A 185 -28.72 -14.11 19.87
CA ASN A 185 -29.62 -15.27 19.91
C ASN A 185 -30.16 -15.56 21.32
N GLN A 186 -29.36 -15.38 22.37
CA GLN A 186 -29.84 -15.50 23.75
C GLN A 186 -30.82 -14.38 24.13
N ASN A 187 -30.64 -13.16 23.57
CA ASN A 187 -31.54 -12.05 23.82
C ASN A 187 -32.87 -12.18 23.04
N SER A 188 -32.86 -12.71 21.82
CA SER A 188 -34.11 -13.01 21.10
C SER A 188 -34.87 -14.18 21.73
N SER A 189 -34.16 -15.22 22.16
CA SER A 189 -34.76 -16.37 22.87
C SER A 189 -35.39 -15.97 24.21
N LYS A 190 -34.74 -15.08 24.98
CA LYS A 190 -35.35 -14.49 26.20
C LYS A 190 -36.58 -13.63 25.91
N HIS A 191 -36.64 -12.98 24.75
CA HIS A 191 -37.79 -12.16 24.36
C HIS A 191 -38.98 -13.00 23.85
N ILE A 192 -38.71 -14.19 23.28
CA ILE A 192 -39.73 -15.17 22.87
C ILE A 192 -40.31 -15.91 24.09
N ILE A 193 -39.48 -16.27 25.08
CA ILE A 193 -39.92 -16.96 26.31
C ILE A 193 -40.87 -16.09 27.15
N ASN A 194 -40.77 -14.76 27.07
CA ASN A 194 -41.65 -13.86 27.83
C ASN A 194 -43.05 -13.68 27.21
N ASN A 195 -43.30 -14.15 25.99
CA ASN A 195 -44.61 -14.07 25.32
C ASN A 195 -45.33 -15.41 25.19
N SER A 196 -44.76 -16.52 25.68
CA SER A 196 -45.41 -17.83 25.65
C SER A 196 -45.39 -18.50 27.04
N THR A 197 -46.16 -17.94 27.96
CA THR A 197 -46.64 -18.70 29.13
C THR A 197 -48.14 -18.87 29.00
N MET A 198 -48.55 -19.70 28.04
CA MET A 198 -49.72 -20.58 28.04
C MET A 198 -49.62 -21.47 26.79
N GLU A 199 -49.78 -22.77 26.98
CA GLU A 199 -49.97 -23.86 25.99
C GLU A 199 -48.74 -24.60 25.41
N ASN A 200 -48.59 -25.82 25.94
CA ASN A 200 -48.46 -27.14 25.30
C ASN A 200 -47.26 -27.55 24.41
N ASP A 201 -46.60 -28.60 24.91
CA ASP A 201 -46.21 -29.88 24.30
C ASP A 201 -45.49 -29.96 22.95
N GLN A 202 -44.37 -30.71 23.04
CA GLN A 202 -43.62 -31.43 22.00
C GLN A 202 -43.04 -30.60 20.84
N THR A 203 -41.70 -30.58 20.74
CA THR A 203 -40.95 -31.20 19.61
C THR A 203 -39.46 -31.05 19.88
N SER A 204 -38.76 -32.18 20.05
CA SER A 204 -37.32 -32.27 19.91
C SER A 204 -36.97 -32.21 18.41
N MET A 205 -36.29 -31.15 17.96
CA MET A 205 -35.63 -31.13 16.67
C MET A 205 -34.21 -30.64 16.86
N SER A 206 -33.27 -31.50 16.46
CA SER A 206 -31.83 -31.29 16.49
C SER A 206 -31.44 -29.99 15.80
N ALA A 207 -30.71 -29.13 16.50
CA ALA A 207 -30.03 -27.99 15.92
C ALA A 207 -28.89 -28.50 15.02
N GLN A 208 -29.18 -28.71 13.73
CA GLN A 208 -28.12 -28.87 12.74
C GLN A 208 -27.45 -27.50 12.55
N PRO A 209 -26.10 -27.43 12.61
CA PRO A 209 -25.39 -26.17 12.40
C PRO A 209 -25.67 -25.64 11.00
N THR A 210 -25.93 -24.35 10.89
CA THR A 210 -26.09 -23.68 9.59
C THR A 210 -24.81 -23.79 8.78
N ILE A 211 -24.93 -23.84 7.44
CA ILE A 211 -23.78 -23.99 6.53
C ILE A 211 -22.71 -22.91 6.81
N ASP A 212 -23.13 -21.70 7.14
CA ASP A 212 -22.24 -20.59 7.49
C ASP A 212 -21.47 -20.80 8.81
N GLU A 213 -22.04 -21.52 9.78
CA GLU A 213 -21.35 -21.89 11.02
C GLU A 213 -20.32 -22.99 10.78
N LEU A 214 -20.64 -23.98 9.95
CA LEU A 214 -19.73 -25.05 9.54
C LEU A 214 -18.54 -24.52 8.72
N VAL A 215 -18.78 -23.62 7.76
CA VAL A 215 -17.72 -23.02 6.94
C VAL A 215 -16.78 -22.17 7.81
N ASN A 216 -17.32 -21.41 8.77
CA ASN A 216 -16.50 -20.63 9.69
C ASN A 216 -15.70 -21.52 10.65
N SER A 217 -16.27 -22.62 11.15
CA SER A 217 -15.53 -23.54 12.04
C SER A 217 -14.39 -24.25 11.32
N ILE A 218 -14.61 -24.70 10.08
CA ILE A 218 -13.58 -25.36 9.26
C ILE A 218 -12.45 -24.37 8.95
N LEU A 219 -12.80 -23.14 8.56
CA LEU A 219 -11.81 -22.10 8.29
C LEU A 219 -10.98 -21.74 9.54
N LEU A 220 -11.60 -21.73 10.72
CA LEU A 220 -10.90 -21.50 11.98
C LEU A 220 -9.93 -22.63 12.34
N GLU A 221 -10.31 -23.88 12.11
CA GLU A 221 -9.42 -25.04 12.32
C GLU A 221 -8.21 -25.00 11.39
N GLU A 222 -8.41 -24.70 10.10
CA GLU A 222 -7.31 -24.56 9.13
C GLU A 222 -6.31 -23.45 9.54
N ILE A 223 -6.84 -22.31 10.00
CA ILE A 223 -6.01 -21.20 10.50
C ILE A 223 -5.20 -21.62 11.73
N GLN A 224 -5.82 -22.33 12.69
CA GLN A 224 -5.15 -22.81 13.92
C GLN A 224 -4.04 -23.83 13.62
N VAL A 225 -4.26 -24.72 12.65
CA VAL A 225 -3.24 -25.68 12.20
C VAL A 225 -2.06 -24.96 11.56
N LYS A 226 -2.29 -23.97 10.68
CA LYS A 226 -1.21 -23.17 10.07
C LYS A 226 -0.39 -22.39 11.10
N ILE A 227 -1.03 -21.86 12.15
CA ILE A 227 -0.33 -21.17 13.24
C ILE A 227 0.59 -22.13 14.02
N LYS A 228 0.14 -23.35 14.33
CA LYS A 228 0.91 -24.34 15.11
C LYS A 228 2.11 -24.95 14.38
N ILE A 229 2.10 -25.00 13.05
CA ILE A 229 3.19 -25.60 12.25
C ILE A 229 4.41 -24.67 12.15
N CYS A 230 4.26 -23.38 12.46
CA CYS A 230 5.30 -22.37 12.30
C CYS A 230 6.06 -22.00 13.60
N ASP A 231 5.68 -22.56 14.76
CA ASP A 231 6.37 -22.41 16.06
C ASP A 231 7.31 -23.62 16.30
#